data_AF-A0AAE1WR58-F1
#
_entry.id   AF-A0AAE1WR58-F1
#
_cell.length_a   1.000
_cell.length_b   1.000
_cell.length_c   1.000
_cell.angle_alpha   90.00
_cell.angle_beta   90.00
_cell.angle_gamma   90.00
#
_symmetry.space_group_name_H-M   'P 1'
#
loop_
_entity.id
_entity.type
_entity.pdbx_description
1 polymer ?
#
loop_
_entity_poly.entity_id
_entity_poly.type
_entity_poly.pdbx_seq_one_letter_code
_entity_poly.pdbx_strand_id
1 'polypeptide(L)'
;MWHHSKDGRFLIKSAYFVAGDLDTQRLPSTSLFSSMPSWSFIWSVIVPNKIKVFSWKICTNAIPTSNNLMNIIQGTDACCPLCQSIHEDIEHAVISCPFARQALAWLGYRVTAQTLSHELVETIAASDALTMA
;
A
#
# COMPACT_ATOMS: atom_id res chain seq x y z
N MET A 1 -27.84 -24.15 11.18
CA MET A 1 -28.97 -23.35 10.67
C MET A 1 -28.52 -21.88 10.67
N TRP A 2 -28.52 -21.18 9.53
CA TRP A 2 -28.06 -19.79 9.47
C TRP A 2 -29.16 -18.84 9.96
N HIS A 3 -28.94 -18.19 11.10
CA HIS A 3 -29.96 -17.38 11.81
C HIS A 3 -30.41 -16.12 11.05
N HIS A 4 -29.58 -15.61 10.13
CA HIS A 4 -29.87 -14.38 9.36
C HIS A 4 -30.53 -14.65 8.01
N SER A 5 -31.17 -15.81 7.84
CA SER A 5 -31.99 -16.13 6.67
C SER A 5 -33.25 -16.84 7.14
N LYS A 6 -34.42 -16.38 6.67
CA LYS A 6 -35.73 -16.94 7.05
C LYS A 6 -35.90 -18.40 6.62
N ASP A 7 -35.16 -18.81 5.58
CA ASP A 7 -35.17 -20.18 5.08
C ASP A 7 -34.01 -21.04 5.63
N GLY A 8 -33.20 -20.50 6.54
CA GLY A 8 -32.02 -21.18 7.09
C GLY A 8 -30.86 -21.44 6.11
N ARG A 9 -31.02 -21.01 4.84
CA ARG A 9 -30.02 -21.14 3.77
C ARG A 9 -28.91 -20.10 3.92
N PHE A 10 -27.66 -20.56 3.81
CA PHE A 10 -26.48 -19.70 3.80
C PHE A 10 -26.23 -19.15 2.39
N LEU A 11 -26.20 -17.83 2.25
CA LEU A 11 -25.86 -17.13 1.01
C LEU A 11 -24.70 -16.20 1.31
N ILE A 12 -23.70 -16.17 0.43
CA ILE A 12 -22.55 -15.27 0.53
C ILE A 12 -23.04 -13.81 0.69
N LYS A 13 -24.09 -13.43 -0.04
CA LYS A 13 -24.72 -12.11 0.05
C LYS A 13 -25.27 -11.77 1.44
N SER A 14 -25.93 -12.71 2.12
CA SER A 14 -26.45 -12.46 3.48
C SER A 14 -25.34 -12.45 4.52
N ALA A 15 -24.28 -13.25 4.32
CA ALA A 15 -23.08 -13.21 5.16
C ALA A 15 -22.36 -11.85 5.08
N TYR A 16 -22.17 -11.29 3.87
CA TYR A 16 -21.57 -9.96 3.70
C TYR A 16 -22.43 -8.85 4.30
N PHE A 17 -23.75 -8.94 4.18
CA PHE A 17 -24.66 -7.96 4.78
C PHE A 17 -24.54 -7.95 6.32
N VAL A 18 -24.54 -9.14 6.94
CA VAL A 18 -24.37 -9.27 8.40
C VAL A 18 -22.97 -8.80 8.83
N ALA A 19 -21.93 -9.15 8.07
CA ALA A 19 -20.58 -8.69 8.36
C ALA A 19 -20.47 -7.15 8.31
N GLY A 20 -21.08 -6.51 7.31
CA GLY A 20 -21.12 -5.05 7.20
C GLY A 20 -21.91 -4.38 8.32
N ASP A 21 -23.04 -4.96 8.74
CA ASP A 21 -23.84 -4.45 9.86
C ASP A 21 -23.10 -4.57 11.20
N LEU A 22 -22.42 -5.71 11.45
CA LEU A 22 -21.59 -5.91 12.64
C LEU A 22 -20.37 -4.96 12.68
N ASP A 23 -19.80 -4.63 11.53
CA ASP A 23 -18.71 -3.66 11.41
C ASP A 23 -19.21 -2.23 11.69
N THR A 24 -20.40 -1.90 11.17
CA THR A 24 -21.10 -0.63 11.42
C THR A 24 -21.49 -0.45 12.89
N GLN A 25 -21.80 -1.53 13.61
CA GLN A 25 -22.16 -1.48 15.03
C GLN A 25 -20.94 -1.42 15.97
N ARG A 26 -19.75 -1.82 15.51
CA ARG A 26 -18.50 -1.77 16.32
C ARG A 26 -17.81 -0.41 16.29
N LEU A 27 -18.16 0.47 15.36
CA LEU A 27 -17.61 1.83 15.25
C LEU A 27 -18.76 2.83 15.09
N PRO A 28 -18.85 3.91 15.91
CA PRO A 28 -19.72 5.02 15.58
C PRO A 28 -19.29 5.56 14.21
N SER A 29 -20.17 5.42 13.23
CA SER A 29 -19.97 5.89 11.87
C SER A 29 -20.01 7.41 11.83
N THR A 30 -18.86 8.07 11.90
CA THR A 30 -18.67 9.43 11.39
C THR A 30 -17.20 9.66 11.02
N SER A 31 -16.95 10.11 9.78
CA SER A 31 -15.70 10.70 9.24
C SER A 31 -14.49 9.82 8.84
N LEU A 32 -14.37 8.53 9.21
CA LEU A 32 -13.16 7.75 8.85
C LEU A 32 -13.09 7.29 7.38
N PHE A 33 -14.22 7.12 6.70
CA PHE A 33 -14.23 6.74 5.28
C PHE A 33 -14.05 7.91 4.32
N SER A 34 -14.32 9.14 4.76
CA SER A 34 -14.20 10.35 3.93
C SER A 34 -12.76 10.85 3.74
N SER A 35 -11.78 10.26 4.44
CA SER A 35 -10.37 10.66 4.40
C SER A 35 -9.43 9.59 3.83
N MET A 36 -9.94 8.46 3.33
CA MET A 36 -9.08 7.49 2.66
C MET A 36 -8.62 8.06 1.31
N PRO A 37 -7.30 8.09 1.03
CA PRO A 37 -6.80 8.59 -0.24
C PRO A 37 -7.41 7.78 -1.40
N SER A 38 -7.92 8.50 -2.41
CA SER A 38 -8.39 7.88 -3.64
C SER A 38 -7.19 7.36 -4.42
N TRP A 39 -7.12 6.04 -4.63
CA TRP A 39 -6.09 5.41 -5.47
C TRP A 39 -6.36 5.57 -6.97
N SER A 40 -7.34 6.39 -7.36
CA SER A 40 -7.74 6.60 -8.77
C SER A 40 -6.57 6.95 -9.67
N PHE A 41 -5.61 7.74 -9.18
CA PHE A 41 -4.42 8.11 -9.95
C PHE A 41 -3.58 6.87 -10.35
N ILE A 42 -3.41 5.89 -9.46
CA ILE A 42 -2.63 4.67 -9.75
C ILE A 42 -3.32 3.87 -10.85
N TRP A 43 -4.65 3.80 -10.79
CA TRP A 43 -5.44 2.99 -11.70
C TRP A 43 -5.64 3.66 -13.07
N SER A 44 -5.54 4.98 -13.16
CA SER A 44 -5.66 5.73 -14.42
C SER A 44 -4.41 5.65 -15.31
N VAL A 45 -3.22 5.39 -14.75
CA VAL A 45 -1.98 5.31 -15.53
C VAL A 45 -2.01 4.18 -16.57
N ILE A 46 -1.51 4.41 -17.78
CA ILE A 46 -1.38 3.39 -18.84
C ILE A 46 -0.07 2.62 -18.64
N VAL A 47 -0.07 1.71 -17.66
CA VAL A 47 1.05 0.78 -17.40
C VAL A 47 0.50 -0.63 -17.15
N PRO A 48 1.32 -1.68 -17.30
CA PRO A 48 0.90 -3.04 -16.93
C PRO A 48 0.37 -3.10 -15.49
N ASN A 49 -0.68 -3.91 -15.27
CA ASN A 49 -1.32 -4.05 -13.96
C ASN A 49 -0.35 -4.43 -12.83
N LYS A 50 0.72 -5.16 -13.15
CA LYS A 50 1.77 -5.50 -12.17
C LYS A 50 2.42 -4.25 -11.58
N ILE A 51 2.64 -3.21 -12.39
CA ILE A 51 3.21 -1.94 -11.94
C ILE A 51 2.20 -1.19 -11.06
N LYS A 52 0.92 -1.13 -11.48
CA LYS A 52 -0.15 -0.50 -10.67
C LYS A 52 -0.26 -1.12 -9.28
N VAL A 53 -0.30 -2.46 -9.22
CA VAL A 53 -0.37 -3.19 -7.95
C VAL A 53 0.87 -2.93 -7.10
N PHE A 54 2.06 -2.89 -7.72
CA PHE A 54 3.30 -2.58 -7.01
C PHE A 54 3.28 -1.14 -6.44
N SER A 55 2.90 -0.15 -7.23
CA SER A 55 2.73 1.24 -6.78
C SER A 55 1.74 1.37 -5.64
N TRP A 56 0.58 0.70 -5.75
CA TRP A 56 -0.41 0.68 -4.68
C TRP A 56 0.16 0.08 -3.39
N LYS A 57 0.93 -1.00 -3.48
CA LYS A 57 1.62 -1.60 -2.32
C LYS A 57 2.66 -0.67 -1.70
N ILE A 58 3.41 0.10 -2.52
CA ILE A 58 4.34 1.14 -2.03
C ILE A 58 3.55 2.18 -1.24
N CYS A 59 2.53 2.79 -1.84
CA CYS A 59 1.80 3.89 -1.21
C CYS A 59 1.01 3.48 0.04
N THR A 60 0.66 2.20 0.16
CA THR A 60 -0.05 1.64 1.32
C THR A 60 0.86 0.97 2.35
N ASN A 61 2.18 1.02 2.16
CA ASN A 61 3.15 0.28 2.98
C ASN A 61 2.83 -1.23 3.12
N ALA A 62 2.32 -1.85 2.04
CA ALA A 62 1.91 -3.25 1.99
C ALA A 62 2.96 -4.17 1.33
N ILE A 63 4.19 -3.68 1.14
CA ILE A 63 5.33 -4.49 0.70
C ILE A 63 5.93 -5.22 1.92
N PRO A 64 6.34 -6.49 1.80
CA PRO A 64 6.98 -7.22 2.89
C PRO A 64 8.42 -6.75 3.12
N THR A 65 8.60 -5.53 3.61
CA THR A 65 9.89 -5.05 4.13
C THR A 65 10.19 -5.71 5.47
N SER A 66 11.46 -5.85 5.87
CA SER A 66 11.78 -6.37 7.21
C SER A 66 11.09 -5.59 8.31
N ASN A 67 10.99 -4.26 8.21
CA ASN A 67 10.24 -3.45 9.17
C ASN A 67 8.75 -3.82 9.27
N ASN A 68 8.10 -4.11 8.14
CA ASN A 68 6.70 -4.54 8.15
C ASN A 68 6.56 -5.98 8.66
N LEU A 69 7.51 -6.86 8.33
CA LEU A 69 7.50 -8.26 8.75
C LEU A 69 7.71 -8.41 10.25
N MET A 70 8.53 -7.57 10.89
CA MET A 70 8.69 -7.56 12.35
C MET A 70 7.36 -7.37 13.11
N ASN A 71 6.43 -6.60 12.54
CA ASN A 71 5.12 -6.37 13.15
C ASN A 71 4.20 -7.59 13.09
N ILE A 72 4.50 -8.55 12.22
CA ILE A 72 3.68 -9.74 11.94
C ILE A 72 4.33 -11.00 12.51
N ILE A 73 5.65 -11.12 12.40
CA ILE A 73 6.44 -12.30 12.74
C ILE A 73 7.41 -11.94 13.86
N GLN A 74 7.17 -12.51 15.04
CA GLN A 74 8.03 -12.31 16.21
C GLN A 74 9.42 -12.92 15.99
N GLY A 75 10.47 -12.21 16.42
CA GLY A 75 11.86 -12.67 16.32
C GLY A 75 12.53 -12.43 14.96
N THR A 76 11.87 -11.69 14.06
CA THR A 76 12.47 -11.25 12.79
C THR A 76 13.36 -10.03 13.02
N ASP A 77 14.49 -9.97 12.34
CA ASP A 77 15.37 -8.80 12.35
C ASP A 77 14.81 -7.69 11.45
N ALA A 78 15.01 -6.42 11.83
CA ALA A 78 14.67 -5.23 11.06
C ALA A 78 15.59 -5.05 9.84
N CYS A 79 16.70 -5.78 9.80
CA CYS A 79 17.75 -5.57 8.83
C CYS A 79 17.30 -5.92 7.39
N CYS A 80 17.84 -5.19 6.42
CA CYS A 80 17.67 -5.52 5.01
C CYS A 80 18.37 -6.86 4.70
N PRO A 81 17.68 -7.85 4.12
CA PRO A 81 18.29 -9.16 3.83
C PRO A 81 19.36 -9.08 2.72
N LEU A 82 19.35 -8.02 1.91
CA LEU A 82 20.31 -7.85 0.81
C LEU A 82 21.58 -7.15 1.26
N CYS A 83 21.46 -5.97 1.86
CA CYS A 83 22.61 -5.15 2.22
C CYS A 83 22.99 -5.20 3.71
N GLN A 84 22.21 -5.89 4.54
CA GLN A 84 22.42 -6.03 5.98
C GLN A 84 22.45 -4.69 6.74
N SER A 85 21.82 -3.65 6.17
CA SER A 85 21.54 -2.39 6.87
C SER A 85 20.56 -2.63 8.02
N ILE A 86 20.72 -1.91 9.13
CA ILE A 86 19.97 -2.08 10.39
C ILE A 86 18.46 -1.89 10.24
N HIS A 87 18.00 -1.13 9.23
CA HIS A 87 16.58 -0.85 9.04
C HIS A 87 16.19 -0.91 7.56
N GLU A 88 15.26 -1.81 7.21
CA GLU A 88 14.64 -1.86 5.89
C GLU A 88 13.18 -1.39 5.95
N ASP A 89 12.96 -0.17 5.49
CA ASP A 89 11.65 0.39 5.15
C ASP A 89 11.43 0.36 3.62
N ILE A 90 10.29 0.91 3.16
CA ILE A 90 9.95 0.92 1.73
C ILE A 90 11.00 1.69 0.92
N GLU A 91 11.44 2.83 1.46
CA GLU A 91 12.40 3.70 0.79
C GLU A 91 13.72 2.96 0.60
N HIS A 92 14.20 2.29 1.65
CA HIS A 92 15.35 1.42 1.58
C HIS A 92 15.14 0.31 0.56
N ALA A 93 14.05 -0.45 0.65
CA ALA A 93 13.82 -1.61 -0.20
C ALA A 93 13.74 -1.25 -1.70
N VAL A 94 13.19 -0.08 -2.04
CA VAL A 94 12.90 0.30 -3.44
C VAL A 94 13.95 1.26 -4.03
N ILE A 95 14.54 2.15 -3.23
CA ILE A 95 15.36 3.28 -3.72
C ILE A 95 16.77 3.26 -3.09
N SER A 96 16.86 3.14 -1.77
CA SER A 96 18.07 3.46 -1.01
C SER A 96 18.95 2.24 -0.72
N CYS A 97 18.49 1.03 -0.97
CA CYS A 97 19.31 -0.18 -0.88
C CYS A 97 20.38 -0.17 -2.00
N PRO A 98 21.65 -0.49 -1.71
CA PRO A 98 22.70 -0.59 -2.73
C PRO A 98 22.32 -1.49 -3.92
N PHE A 99 21.64 -2.61 -3.64
CA PHE A 99 21.18 -3.53 -4.68
C PHE A 99 20.03 -2.94 -5.51
N ALA A 100 19.08 -2.25 -4.86
CA ALA A 100 18.02 -1.54 -5.55
C ALA A 100 18.58 -0.43 -6.45
N ARG A 101 19.53 0.38 -5.95
CA ARG A 101 20.24 1.39 -6.74
C ARG A 101 20.96 0.79 -7.94
N GLN A 102 21.62 -0.35 -7.77
CA GLN A 102 22.31 -1.01 -8.87
C GLN A 102 21.32 -1.50 -9.94
N ALA A 103 20.20 -2.09 -9.54
CA ALA A 103 19.15 -2.51 -10.46
C ALA A 103 18.54 -1.31 -11.22
N LEU A 104 18.29 -0.20 -10.52
CA LEU A 104 17.82 1.04 -11.13
C LEU A 104 18.84 1.63 -12.12
N ALA A 105 20.13 1.59 -11.77
CA ALA A 105 21.20 2.03 -12.66
C ALA A 105 21.29 1.18 -13.94
N TRP A 106 21.05 -0.13 -13.86
CA TRP A 106 20.98 -1.00 -15.04
C TRP A 106 19.80 -0.65 -15.95
N LEU A 107 18.72 -0.14 -15.39
CA LEU A 107 17.56 0.38 -16.12
C LEU A 107 17.76 1.82 -16.61
N GLY A 108 18.92 2.43 -16.35
CA GLY A 108 19.26 3.80 -16.78
C GLY A 108 18.84 4.90 -15.81
N TYR A 109 18.33 4.57 -14.63
CA TYR A 109 17.93 5.55 -13.62
C TYR A 109 19.10 5.89 -12.68
N ARG A 110 19.35 7.19 -12.49
CA ARG A 110 20.33 7.68 -11.51
C ARG A 110 19.60 8.22 -10.28
N VAL A 111 19.75 7.52 -9.15
CA VAL A 111 19.22 7.94 -7.86
C VAL A 111 20.30 8.72 -7.10
N THR A 112 20.04 9.97 -6.77
CA THR A 112 20.91 10.82 -5.93
C THR A 112 20.28 11.03 -4.55
N ALA A 113 21.10 11.24 -3.52
CA ALA A 113 20.65 11.38 -2.12
C ALA A 113 19.68 12.55 -1.86
N GLN A 114 19.49 13.47 -2.82
CA GLN A 114 18.63 14.65 -2.69
C GLN A 114 17.17 14.42 -3.12
N THR A 115 16.83 13.30 -3.75
CA THR A 115 15.50 13.10 -4.35
C THR A 115 14.38 12.87 -3.31
N LEU A 116 14.72 12.68 -2.03
CA LEU A 116 13.81 12.09 -1.04
C LEU A 116 13.04 13.08 -0.16
N SER A 117 13.30 14.39 -0.21
CA SER A 117 12.58 15.35 0.65
C SER A 117 11.51 16.20 -0.04
N HIS A 118 11.34 16.13 -1.37
CA HIS A 118 10.39 17.03 -2.04
C HIS A 118 9.60 16.41 -3.21
N GLU A 119 10.18 15.54 -4.04
CA GLU A 119 9.56 15.26 -5.34
C GLU A 119 8.47 14.18 -5.35
N LEU A 120 8.48 13.20 -4.44
CA LEU A 120 7.49 12.10 -4.50
C LEU A 120 6.10 12.50 -3.98
N VAL A 121 6.02 13.44 -3.04
CA VAL A 121 4.74 13.97 -2.56
C VAL A 121 4.22 15.03 -3.55
N GLU A 122 5.10 15.87 -4.08
CA GLU A 122 4.71 16.92 -5.04
C GLU A 122 4.30 16.36 -6.40
N THR A 123 4.89 15.27 -6.89
CA THR A 123 4.45 14.65 -8.16
C THR A 123 3.10 13.96 -8.05
N ILE A 124 2.77 13.38 -6.88
CA ILE A 124 1.44 12.84 -6.60
C ILE A 124 0.42 13.99 -6.44
N ALA A 125 0.76 15.04 -5.70
CA ALA A 125 -0.09 16.22 -5.53
C ALA A 125 -0.30 17.03 -6.83
N ALA A 126 0.71 17.09 -7.70
CA ALA A 126 0.63 17.77 -8.99
C ALA A 126 -0.23 17.00 -10.01
N SER A 127 -0.34 15.68 -9.86
CA SER A 127 -1.21 14.86 -10.72
C SER A 127 -2.71 15.12 -10.47
N ASP A 128 -3.09 15.52 -9.25
CA ASP A 128 -4.46 15.95 -8.91
C ASP A 128 -4.81 17.33 -9.48
N ALA A 129 -3.82 18.19 -9.73
CA ALA A 129 -4.01 19.53 -10.27
C ALA A 129 -4.29 19.57 -11.79
N LEU A 130 -3.97 18.49 -12.52
CA LEU A 130 -4.16 18.42 -13.98
C LEU A 130 -5.47 17.72 -14.41
N THR A 131 -6.25 17.20 -13.47
CA THR A 131 -7.59 16.62 -13.74
C THR A 131 -8.76 17.56 -13.38
N MET A 132 -8.49 18.81 -13.02
CA MET A 132 -9.49 19.86 -12.76
C MET A 132 -9.34 21.11 -13.66
N ALA A 133 -8.79 20.94 -14.87
CA ALA A 133 -8.76 21.97 -15.91
C ALA A 133 -9.39 21.44 -17.22
#